data_AF-A0A0F0GS64-F1
#
_entry.id   AF-A0A0F0GS64-F1
#
_cell.length_a   1.000
_cell.length_b   1.000
_cell.length_c   1.000
_cell.angle_alpha   90.00
_cell.angle_beta   90.00
_cell.angle_gamma   90.00
#
_symmetry.space_group_name_H-M   'P 1'
#
loop_
_entity.id
_entity.type
_entity.pdbx_description
1 polymer ?
#
loop_
_entity_poly.entity_id
_entity_poly.type
_entity_poly.pdbx_seq_one_letter_code
_entity_poly.pdbx_strand_id
1 'polypeptide(L)'
;MAFKGDRMAADVTEDATALPGDKPERPSAVLAMVNSALARLRADDPALTNIAELERRRGLPKGALASPLKPTNLGRVPRQPTIRTMAAALNLNPAELGQAFMVDYMGDGDEKTVHQQRAADLIGELSTPLQRLGIRQLELLVDHHRACEAATLSPGANESAASS
;
A
#
# COMPACT_ATOMS: atom_id res chain seq x y z
N MET A 1 10.95 -54.25 -40.17
CA MET A 1 12.01 -53.41 -39.60
C MET A 1 11.43 -52.04 -39.26
N ALA A 2 11.69 -51.58 -38.02
CA ALA A 2 11.77 -50.20 -37.52
C ALA A 2 10.55 -49.24 -37.54
N PHE A 3 10.26 -48.75 -36.32
CA PHE A 3 9.42 -47.61 -35.90
C PHE A 3 9.94 -46.23 -36.38
N LYS A 4 9.01 -45.29 -36.63
CA LYS A 4 9.10 -43.84 -36.36
C LYS A 4 7.80 -43.17 -36.83
N GLY A 5 7.07 -42.33 -36.12
CA GLY A 5 7.18 -41.79 -34.77
C GLY A 5 6.03 -40.77 -34.56
N ASP A 6 5.61 -40.64 -33.31
CA ASP A 6 4.87 -39.55 -32.62
C ASP A 6 3.79 -38.75 -33.37
N ARG A 7 2.51 -38.91 -32.98
CA ARG A 7 1.78 -38.18 -31.91
C ARG A 7 1.52 -36.71 -32.23
N MET A 8 0.27 -36.39 -32.59
CA MET A 8 -0.47 -35.29 -31.97
C MET A 8 -1.97 -35.57 -32.12
N ALA A 9 -2.57 -36.03 -31.02
CA ALA A 9 -4.01 -36.16 -30.86
C ALA A 9 -4.47 -35.09 -29.86
N ALA A 10 -5.55 -34.41 -30.25
CA ALA A 10 -6.65 -33.90 -29.43
C ALA A 10 -6.35 -32.98 -28.24
N ASP A 11 -6.69 -31.70 -28.43
CA ASP A 11 -7.87 -31.07 -27.82
C ASP A 11 -8.04 -31.16 -26.30
N VAL A 12 -7.86 -30.02 -25.61
CA VAL A 12 -8.55 -29.69 -24.36
C VAL A 12 -8.81 -28.18 -24.34
N THR A 13 -10.08 -27.84 -24.57
CA THR A 13 -10.79 -26.63 -24.12
C THR A 13 -10.51 -26.29 -22.66
N GLU A 14 -10.22 -25.03 -22.33
CA GLU A 14 -10.71 -24.42 -21.09
C GLU A 14 -11.15 -22.97 -21.37
N ASP A 15 -12.47 -22.85 -21.50
CA ASP A 15 -13.26 -21.69 -21.18
C ASP A 15 -13.10 -21.40 -19.68
N ALA A 16 -12.58 -20.23 -19.34
CA ALA A 16 -12.55 -19.73 -17.97
C ALA A 16 -12.91 -18.24 -17.98
N THR A 17 -14.20 -17.97 -18.11
CA THR A 17 -14.93 -17.03 -17.26
C THR A 17 -14.08 -15.94 -16.60
N ALA A 18 -13.91 -14.82 -17.30
CA ALA A 18 -13.47 -13.57 -16.70
C ALA A 18 -14.50 -13.13 -15.64
N LEU A 19 -14.21 -13.45 -14.37
CA LEU A 19 -14.89 -12.92 -13.21
C LEU A 19 -14.56 -11.41 -13.08
N PRO A 20 -15.51 -10.58 -12.59
CA PRO A 20 -15.26 -9.16 -12.39
C PRO A 20 -14.37 -8.98 -11.16
N GLY A 21 -13.07 -8.83 -11.36
CA GLY A 21 -12.15 -8.70 -10.22
C GLY A 21 -10.66 -8.58 -10.51
N ASP A 22 -10.21 -8.60 -11.76
CA ASP A 22 -8.80 -8.39 -12.11
C ASP A 22 -8.40 -6.92 -11.93
N LYS A 23 -8.22 -6.52 -10.67
CA LYS A 23 -7.32 -5.41 -10.34
C LYS A 23 -5.89 -5.95 -10.56
N PRO A 24 -5.01 -5.23 -11.28
CA PRO A 24 -3.61 -5.64 -11.36
C PRO A 24 -3.03 -5.67 -9.94
N GLU A 25 -2.62 -6.85 -9.48
CA GLU A 25 -1.91 -7.01 -8.19
C GLU A 25 -0.67 -6.11 -8.23
N ARG A 26 -0.76 -4.93 -7.60
CA ARG A 26 0.40 -4.06 -7.47
C ARG A 26 1.43 -4.81 -6.62
N PRO A 27 2.68 -4.96 -7.07
CA PRO A 27 3.71 -5.60 -6.28
C PRO A 27 3.95 -4.77 -5.01
N SER A 28 3.80 -5.40 -3.83
CA SER A 28 4.00 -4.76 -2.53
C SER A 28 5.39 -4.10 -2.43
N ALA A 29 5.39 -2.80 -2.14
CA ALA A 29 6.59 -1.99 -1.97
C ALA A 29 7.43 -2.49 -0.78
N VAL A 30 6.79 -2.90 0.31
CA VAL A 30 7.48 -3.49 1.46
C VAL A 30 8.13 -4.81 1.10
N LEU A 31 7.39 -5.71 0.44
CA LEU A 31 7.94 -7.01 0.06
C LEU A 31 9.10 -6.86 -0.93
N ALA A 32 8.99 -5.96 -1.91
CA ALA A 32 10.07 -5.64 -2.83
C ALA A 32 11.32 -5.16 -2.08
N MET A 33 11.16 -4.22 -1.15
CA MET A 33 12.27 -3.67 -0.37
C MET A 33 12.91 -4.73 0.53
N VAL A 34 12.12 -5.50 1.27
CA VAL A 34 12.61 -6.57 2.15
C VAL A 34 13.33 -7.66 1.34
N ASN A 35 12.78 -8.07 0.21
CA ASN A 35 13.42 -9.05 -0.67
C ASN A 35 14.75 -8.54 -1.20
N SER A 36 14.85 -7.26 -1.56
CA SER A 36 16.10 -6.64 -1.99
C SER A 36 17.15 -6.62 -0.87
N ALA A 37 16.73 -6.31 0.36
CA ALA A 37 17.61 -6.28 1.54
C ALA A 37 18.10 -7.69 1.89
N LEU A 38 17.21 -8.69 1.85
CA LEU A 38 17.56 -10.10 2.07
C LEU A 38 18.52 -10.62 1.00
N ALA A 39 18.35 -10.21 -0.26
CA ALA A 39 19.26 -10.58 -1.33
C ALA A 39 20.67 -10.02 -1.10
N ARG A 40 20.78 -8.77 -0.63
CA ARG A 40 22.08 -8.16 -0.25
C ARG A 40 22.72 -8.89 0.93
N LEU A 41 21.95 -9.13 2.00
CA LEU A 41 22.46 -9.85 3.17
C LEU A 41 22.90 -11.28 2.84
N ARG A 42 22.24 -11.95 1.88
CA ARG A 42 22.66 -13.26 1.37
C ARG A 42 23.94 -13.23 0.56
N ALA A 43 24.20 -12.13 -0.15
CA ALA A 43 25.45 -11.94 -0.86
C ALA A 43 26.63 -11.77 0.11
N ASP A 44 26.40 -11.07 1.23
CA ASP A 44 27.41 -10.86 2.27
C ASP A 44 27.57 -12.09 3.19
N ASP A 45 26.50 -12.87 3.38
CA ASP A 45 26.45 -14.04 4.25
C ASP A 45 25.64 -15.18 3.58
N PRO A 46 26.30 -16.09 2.83
CA PRO A 46 25.63 -17.16 2.10
C PRO A 46 24.95 -18.19 3.02
N ALA A 47 25.25 -18.19 4.33
CA ALA A 47 24.58 -19.04 5.29
C ALA A 47 23.20 -18.49 5.72
N LEU A 48 22.85 -17.25 5.32
CA LEU A 48 21.56 -16.62 5.59
C LEU A 48 20.46 -17.15 4.65
N THR A 49 19.92 -18.32 4.96
CA THR A 49 18.96 -18.98 4.08
C THR A 49 17.55 -18.37 4.10
N ASN A 50 17.07 -17.82 5.22
CA ASN A 50 15.70 -17.29 5.33
C ASN A 50 15.54 -16.23 6.45
N ILE A 51 14.35 -15.60 6.52
CA ILE A 51 14.01 -14.59 7.54
C ILE A 51 14.08 -15.15 8.97
N ALA A 52 13.71 -16.42 9.19
CA ALA A 52 13.77 -17.03 10.51
C ALA A 52 15.23 -17.22 10.99
N GLU A 53 16.15 -17.48 10.06
CA GLU A 53 17.58 -17.54 10.33
C GLU A 53 18.14 -16.15 10.64
N LEU A 54 17.68 -15.12 9.91
CA LEU A 54 18.00 -13.73 10.24
C LEU A 54 17.52 -13.35 11.65
N GLU A 55 16.29 -13.73 12.01
CA GLU A 55 15.73 -13.50 13.35
C GLU A 55 16.59 -14.17 14.42
N ARG A 56 16.99 -15.45 14.22
CA ARG A 56 17.89 -16.16 15.16
C ARG A 56 19.25 -15.48 15.32
N ARG A 57 19.91 -15.12 14.21
CA ARG A 57 21.24 -14.49 14.25
C ARG A 57 21.22 -13.10 14.87
N ARG A 58 20.11 -12.38 14.75
CA ARG A 58 19.91 -11.05 15.35
C ARG A 58 19.33 -11.09 16.77
N GLY A 59 19.08 -12.28 17.33
CA GLY A 59 18.50 -12.44 18.67
C GLY A 59 17.05 -11.95 18.77
N LEU A 60 16.33 -11.94 17.66
CA LEU A 60 14.94 -11.48 17.59
C LEU A 60 13.97 -12.62 17.91
N PRO A 61 12.80 -12.32 18.50
CA PRO A 61 11.76 -13.32 18.70
C PRO A 61 11.23 -13.81 17.35
N LYS A 62 10.83 -15.10 17.30
CA LYS A 62 10.29 -15.73 16.09
C LYS A 62 9.09 -14.95 15.56
N GLY A 63 9.15 -14.54 14.30
CA GLY A 63 8.11 -13.76 13.63
C GLY A 63 8.20 -12.25 13.86
N ALA A 64 9.25 -11.72 14.51
CA ALA A 64 9.47 -10.28 14.63
C ALA A 64 9.55 -9.58 13.28
N LEU A 65 10.15 -10.25 12.29
CA LEU A 65 10.31 -9.76 10.92
C LEU A 65 9.23 -10.34 10.00
N ALA A 66 8.88 -11.62 10.19
CA ALA A 66 7.92 -12.28 9.30
C ALA A 66 6.45 -11.90 9.56
N SER A 67 6.07 -11.60 10.81
CA SER A 67 4.67 -11.29 11.16
C SER A 67 4.17 -10.00 10.50
N PRO A 68 4.92 -8.89 10.50
CA PRO A 68 4.50 -7.65 9.81
C PRO A 68 4.34 -7.79 8.30
N LEU A 69 4.98 -8.81 7.69
CA LEU A 69 4.97 -9.05 6.25
C LEU A 69 3.84 -9.99 5.78
N LYS A 70 3.04 -10.52 6.72
CA LYS A 70 1.92 -11.40 6.36
C LYS A 70 0.82 -10.61 5.65
N PRO A 71 0.14 -11.18 4.63
CA PRO A 71 -0.93 -10.51 3.89
C PRO A 71 -2.05 -9.97 4.80
N THR A 72 -2.40 -10.72 5.85
CA THR A 72 -3.40 -10.31 6.84
C THR A 72 -3.03 -9.04 7.62
N ASN A 73 -1.75 -8.71 7.67
CA ASN A 73 -1.21 -7.55 8.37
C ASN A 73 -0.82 -6.41 7.43
N LEU A 74 -0.81 -6.61 6.10
CA LEU A 74 -0.53 -5.55 5.12
C LEU A 74 -1.61 -4.46 5.11
N GLY A 75 -2.83 -4.78 5.59
CA GLY A 75 -3.87 -3.79 5.91
C GLY A 75 -3.65 -3.02 7.23
N ARG A 76 -2.44 -3.08 7.83
CA ARG A 76 -2.08 -2.32 9.02
C ARG A 76 -0.63 -1.85 8.96
N VAL A 77 -0.39 -0.59 9.29
CA VAL A 77 0.96 -0.06 9.45
C VAL A 77 1.54 -0.53 10.79
N PRO A 78 2.69 -1.22 10.83
CA PRO A 78 3.33 -1.62 12.07
C PRO A 78 3.72 -0.41 12.93
N ARG A 79 3.76 -0.58 14.25
CA ARG A 79 4.19 0.51 15.15
C ARG A 79 5.66 0.88 14.87
N GLN A 80 6.00 2.15 15.09
CA GLN A 80 7.36 2.67 14.87
C GLN A 80 8.48 1.83 15.51
N PRO A 81 8.35 1.30 16.75
CA PRO A 81 9.37 0.41 17.32
C PRO A 81 9.58 -0.87 16.50
N THR A 82 8.51 -1.46 15.95
CA THR A 82 8.59 -2.63 15.08
C THR A 82 9.31 -2.30 13.78
N ILE A 83 8.98 -1.17 13.15
CA ILE A 83 9.65 -0.70 11.93
C ILE A 83 11.15 -0.49 12.17
N ARG A 84 11.53 0.14 13.30
CA ARG A 84 12.94 0.33 13.67
C ARG A 84 13.68 -0.98 13.86
N THR A 85 13.06 -1.95 14.54
CA THR A 85 13.63 -3.29 14.71
C THR A 85 13.83 -4.00 13.37
N MET A 86 12.85 -3.92 12.47
CA MET A 86 12.95 -4.50 11.14
C MET A 86 14.04 -3.82 10.30
N ALA A 87 14.06 -2.49 10.31
CA ALA A 87 15.05 -1.69 9.59
C ALA A 87 16.47 -1.99 10.07
N ALA A 88 16.69 -2.08 11.38
CA ALA A 88 17.98 -2.45 11.96
C ALA A 88 18.41 -3.87 11.57
N ALA A 89 17.48 -4.84 11.56
CA ALA A 89 17.79 -6.22 11.18
C ALA A 89 18.13 -6.38 9.70
N LEU A 90 17.49 -5.58 8.84
CA LEU A 90 17.63 -5.60 7.38
C LEU A 90 18.65 -4.58 6.84
N ASN A 91 19.29 -3.80 7.71
CA ASN A 91 20.17 -2.69 7.36
C ASN A 91 19.52 -1.69 6.38
N LEU A 92 18.27 -1.32 6.68
CA LEU A 92 17.46 -0.37 5.92
C LEU A 92 17.27 0.94 6.68
N ASN A 93 16.90 1.99 5.96
CA ASN A 93 16.46 3.23 6.57
C ASN A 93 15.04 3.05 7.17
N PRO A 94 14.82 3.32 8.47
CA PRO A 94 13.51 3.17 9.09
C PRO A 94 12.44 4.11 8.51
N ALA A 95 12.82 5.27 7.97
CA ALA A 95 11.89 6.19 7.32
C ALA A 95 11.38 5.63 5.99
N GLU A 96 12.28 5.09 5.16
CA GLU A 96 11.94 4.47 3.87
C GLU A 96 11.10 3.20 4.06
N LEU A 97 11.47 2.36 5.03
CA LEU A 97 10.70 1.16 5.35
C LEU A 97 9.29 1.51 5.85
N GLY A 98 9.17 2.53 6.71
CA GLY A 98 7.88 3.04 7.16
C GLY A 98 7.04 3.59 6.00
N GLN A 99 7.66 4.32 5.08
CA GLN A 99 6.98 4.82 3.88
C GLN A 99 6.48 3.69 2.98
N ALA A 100 7.26 2.62 2.80
CA ALA A 100 6.80 1.45 2.05
C ALA A 100 5.58 0.78 2.71
N PHE A 101 5.58 0.64 4.04
CA PHE A 101 4.40 0.14 4.76
C PHE A 101 3.18 1.05 4.57
N MET A 102 3.37 2.36 4.52
CA MET A 102 2.30 3.31 4.22
C MET A 102 1.80 3.18 2.79
N VAL A 103 2.68 3.01 1.81
CA VAL A 103 2.31 2.81 0.39
C VAL A 103 1.48 1.55 0.21
N ASP A 104 1.89 0.45 0.84
CA ASP A 104 1.14 -0.81 0.79
C ASP A 104 -0.18 -0.73 1.57
N TYR A 105 -0.20 0.00 2.70
CA TYR A 105 -1.40 0.23 3.49
C TYR A 105 -2.44 1.10 2.77
N MET A 106 -2.00 2.17 2.09
CA MET A 106 -2.88 3.06 1.33
C MET A 106 -3.41 2.43 0.04
N GLY A 107 -2.86 1.28 -0.37
CA GLY A 107 -3.15 0.58 -1.62
C GLY A 107 -4.59 0.08 -1.82
N ASP A 108 -5.50 0.27 -0.86
CA ASP A 108 -6.92 -0.11 -1.02
C ASP A 108 -7.94 0.84 -0.33
N GLY A 109 -7.55 2.05 0.09
CA GLY A 109 -8.51 3.00 0.66
C GLY A 109 -7.96 4.39 0.87
N ASP A 110 -8.47 5.35 0.10
CA ASP A 110 -8.24 6.80 0.17
C ASP A 110 -6.83 7.20 0.63
N GLU A 111 -5.92 7.28 -0.33
CA GLU A 111 -4.62 7.92 -0.14
C GLU A 111 -4.81 9.30 0.49
N LYS A 112 -4.45 9.44 1.77
CA LYS A 112 -4.15 10.76 2.31
C LYS A 112 -2.86 11.21 1.63
N THR A 113 -2.98 12.18 0.73
CA THR A 113 -1.83 12.89 0.17
C THR A 113 -0.87 13.33 1.29
N VAL A 114 0.42 13.49 0.99
CA VAL A 114 1.42 13.99 1.96
C VAL A 114 0.94 15.26 2.68
N HIS A 115 0.16 16.10 1.99
CA HIS A 115 -0.46 17.29 2.55
C HIS A 115 -1.58 17.00 3.56
N GLN A 116 -2.42 15.99 3.31
CA GLN A 116 -3.47 15.54 4.22
C GLN A 116 -2.90 14.84 5.47
N GLN A 117 -1.82 14.07 5.32
CA GLN A 117 -1.12 13.49 6.47
C GLN A 117 -0.49 14.59 7.33
N ARG A 118 0.22 15.55 6.70
CA ARG A 118 0.83 16.68 7.40
C ARG A 118 -0.19 17.57 8.10
N ALA A 119 -1.37 17.76 7.51
CA ALA A 119 -2.47 18.48 8.14
C ALA A 119 -3.04 17.73 9.35
N ALA A 120 -3.18 16.40 9.26
CA ALA A 120 -3.62 15.57 10.38
C ALA A 120 -2.63 15.59 11.54
N ASP A 121 -1.33 15.53 11.26
CA ASP A 121 -0.27 15.61 12.27
C ASP A 121 -0.29 16.97 12.98
N LEU A 122 -0.36 18.07 12.23
CA LEU A 122 -0.44 19.43 12.78
C LEU A 122 -1.67 19.63 13.66
N ILE A 123 -2.84 19.11 13.25
CA ILE A 123 -4.05 19.18 14.08
C ILE A 123 -3.89 18.34 15.34
N GLY A 124 -3.31 17.14 15.24
CA GLY A 124 -3.06 16.26 16.38
C GLY A 124 -2.18 16.87 17.48
N GLU A 125 -1.29 17.79 17.12
CA GLU A 125 -0.40 18.52 18.06
C GLU A 125 -1.09 19.68 18.80
N LEU A 126 -2.28 20.12 18.37
CA LEU A 126 -3.00 21.23 18.99
C LEU A 126 -3.71 20.83 20.29
N SER A 127 -4.06 21.81 21.12
CA SER A 127 -4.94 21.60 22.27
C SER A 127 -6.35 21.18 21.82
N THR A 128 -7.07 20.40 22.63
CA THR A 128 -8.41 19.88 22.28
C THR A 128 -9.41 20.95 21.78
N PRO A 129 -9.47 22.18 22.34
CA PRO A 129 -10.31 23.23 21.79
C PRO A 129 -9.91 23.66 20.37
N LEU A 130 -8.60 23.75 20.09
CA LEU A 130 -8.05 24.13 18.80
C LEU A 130 -8.16 23.00 17.76
N GLN A 131 -8.08 21.74 18.19
CA GLN A 131 -8.37 20.58 17.35
C GLN A 131 -9.80 20.64 16.81
N ARG A 132 -10.78 20.89 17.69
CA ARG A 132 -12.19 21.02 17.30
C ARG A 132 -12.41 22.17 16.31
N LEU A 133 -11.73 23.29 16.54
CA LEU A 133 -11.78 24.43 15.63
C LEU A 133 -11.19 24.07 14.25
N GLY A 134 -10.02 23.42 14.22
CA GLY A 134 -9.34 23.03 12.98
C GLY A 134 -10.14 22.02 12.16
N ILE A 135 -10.76 21.03 12.80
CA ILE A 135 -11.65 20.08 12.13
C ILE A 135 -12.86 20.81 11.52
N ARG A 136 -13.51 21.71 12.27
CA ARG A 136 -14.67 22.48 11.79
C ARG A 136 -14.33 23.37 10.58
N GLN A 137 -13.12 23.93 10.56
CA GLN A 137 -12.67 24.72 9.41
C GLN A 137 -12.45 23.87 8.16
N LEU A 138 -11.91 22.66 8.31
CA LEU A 138 -11.76 21.72 7.20
C LEU A 138 -13.12 21.28 6.63
N GLU A 139 -14.10 21.00 7.50
CA GLU A 139 -15.47 20.67 7.08
C GLU A 139 -16.09 21.79 6.23
N LEU A 140 -15.97 23.04 6.68
CA LEU A 140 -16.47 24.22 5.94
C LEU A 140 -15.81 24.39 4.56
N LEU A 141 -14.50 24.12 4.46
CA LEU A 141 -13.77 24.20 3.20
C LEU A 141 -14.22 23.09 2.23
N VAL A 142 -14.45 21.87 2.73
CA VAL A 142 -14.97 20.77 1.92
C VAL A 142 -16.37 21.07 1.40
N ASP A 143 -17.25 21.60 2.25
CA ASP A 143 -18.61 21.98 1.85
C ASP A 143 -18.60 23.11 0.82
N HIS A 144 -17.73 24.10 0.99
CA HIS A 144 -17.57 25.18 0.02
C HIS A 144 -17.05 24.66 -1.33
N HIS A 145 -16.05 23.78 -1.32
CA HIS A 145 -15.51 23.18 -2.54
C HIS A 145 -16.58 22.38 -3.30
N ARG A 146 -17.37 21.55 -2.59
CA ARG A 146 -18.50 20.82 -3.19
C ARG A 146 -19.54 21.76 -3.79
N ALA A 147 -19.85 22.87 -3.11
CA ALA A 147 -20.77 23.88 -3.64
C ALA A 147 -20.24 24.55 -4.92
N CYS A 148 -18.93 24.80 -4.99
CA CYS A 148 -18.29 25.30 -6.21
C CYS A 148 -18.32 24.28 -7.36
N GLU A 149 -18.01 23.01 -7.09
CA GLU A 149 -18.08 21.94 -8.10
C GLU A 149 -19.50 21.79 -8.66
N ALA A 150 -20.51 21.81 -7.79
CA ALA A 150 -21.92 21.76 -8.18
C ALA A 150 -22.33 22.95 -9.04
N ALA A 151 -21.78 24.14 -8.80
CA ALA A 151 -22.02 25.32 -9.63
C ALA A 151 -21.35 25.22 -11.01
N THR A 152 -20.21 24.55 -11.12
CA THR A 152 -19.47 24.37 -12.39
C THR A 152 -20.04 23.26 -13.29
N LEU A 153 -20.71 22.26 -12.72
CA LEU A 153 -21.32 21.14 -13.46
C LEU A 153 -22.72 21.45 -14.02
N SER A 154 -23.20 22.69 -13.88
CA SER A 154 -24.43 23.17 -14.51
C SER A 154 -24.18 24.27 -15.56
N PRO A 155 -23.61 23.96 -16.74
CA PRO A 155 -23.72 24.81 -17.91
C PRO A 155 -24.80 24.23 -18.83
N GLY A 156 -26.09 24.47 -18.57
CA GLY A 156 -27.11 23.93 -19.48
C GLY A 156 -28.59 24.12 -19.17
N ALA A 157 -28.99 24.98 -18.24
CA ALA A 157 -30.41 25.18 -17.94
C ALA A 157 -30.88 26.64 -18.06
N ASN A 158 -30.19 27.48 -18.83
CA ASN A 158 -30.59 28.89 -18.99
C ASN A 158 -30.44 29.48 -20.40
N GLU A 159 -30.58 28.66 -21.44
CA GLU A 159 -30.81 29.15 -22.81
C GLU A 159 -31.95 28.38 -23.49
N SER A 160 -33.16 28.45 -22.92
CA SER A 160 -34.39 28.09 -23.67
C SER A 160 -35.64 28.82 -23.11
N ALA A 161 -35.47 30.05 -22.64
CA ALA A 161 -36.60 30.90 -22.20
C ALA A 161 -36.51 32.34 -22.73
N ALA A 162 -35.79 32.57 -23.83
CA ALA A 162 -35.70 33.88 -24.47
C ALA A 162 -35.60 33.78 -26.00
N SER A 163 -36.72 33.43 -26.64
CA SER A 163 -37.13 33.83 -28.01
C SER A 163 -38.60 33.42 -28.10
N SER A 164 -39.55 34.33 -27.85
CA SER A 164 -40.10 35.30 -28.82
C SER A 164 -40.65 34.61 -30.07
#